data_AF-A0A822EFA8-F1
#
_entry.id   AF-A0A822EFA8-F1
#
_cell.length_a   1.000
_cell.length_b   1.000
_cell.length_c   1.000
_cell.angle_alpha   90.00
_cell.angle_beta   90.00
_cell.angle_gamma   90.00
#
_symmetry.space_group_name_H-M   'P 1'
#
loop_
_entity.id
_entity.type
_entity.pdbx_description
1 polymer ?
#
loop_
_entity_poly.entity_id
_entity_poly.type
_entity_poly.pdbx_seq_one_letter_code
_entity_poly.pdbx_strand_id
1 'polypeptide(L)' 'DLFEEKIKRSPLTLCFREYTGPNEYDPAAEYIQAQFVAKNKSTQKEVYCHHTCATDTQNVQFVFDAVTD' A
#
# COMPACT_ATOMS: atom_id res chain seq x y z
N ASP A 1 8.85 -1.83 5.50
CA ASP A 1 10.26 -1.54 5.81
C ASP A 1 10.88 -0.47 4.89
N LEU A 2 11.13 -0.74 3.61
CA LEU A 2 11.82 0.21 2.73
C LEU A 2 11.01 1.48 2.50
N PHE A 3 9.69 1.35 2.35
CA PHE A 3 8.81 2.51 2.21
C PHE A 3 8.78 3.36 3.47
N GLU A 4 8.74 2.73 4.64
CA GLU A 4 8.75 3.40 5.95
C GLU A 4 10.04 4.20 6.20
N GLU A 5 11.19 3.70 5.74
CA GLU A 5 12.44 4.47 5.79
C GLU A 5 12.51 5.56 4.72
N LYS A 6 11.99 5.29 3.53
CA LYS A 6 12.05 6.22 2.41
C LYS A 6 11.15 7.44 2.64
N ILE A 7 9.95 7.26 3.20
CA ILE A 7 9.00 8.36 3.42
C ILE A 7 9.58 9.42 4.39
N LYS A 8 10.40 9.01 5.36
CA LYS A 8 11.11 9.92 6.29
C LYS A 8 12.08 10.87 5.59
N ARG A 9 12.58 10.51 4.40
CA ARG A 9 13.61 11.27 3.65
C ARG A 9 13.09 11.85 2.34
N SER A 10 12.04 11.28 1.78
CA SER A 10 11.49 11.61 0.47
C SER A 10 9.98 11.69 0.58
N PRO A 11 9.41 12.90 0.61
CA PRO A 11 7.99 13.05 0.82
C PRO A 11 7.17 12.49 -0.34
N LEU A 12 5.99 11.96 -0.03
CA LEU A 12 5.12 11.33 -1.03
C LEU A 12 4.73 12.30 -2.16
N THR A 13 4.69 13.59 -1.87
CA THR A 13 4.38 14.67 -2.81
C THR A 13 5.31 14.75 -4.02
N LEU A 14 6.52 14.17 -3.94
CA LEU A 14 7.42 14.05 -5.08
C LEU A 14 6.82 13.18 -6.20
N CYS A 15 6.05 12.16 -5.85
CA CYS A 15 5.38 11.25 -6.79
C CYS A 15 3.91 11.62 -6.97
N PHE A 16 3.26 12.09 -5.91
CA PHE A 16 1.83 12.42 -5.89
C PHE A 16 1.63 13.86 -5.43
N ARG A 17 1.71 14.81 -6.36
CA ARG A 17 1.64 16.25 -6.05
C ARG A 17 0.35 16.68 -5.33
N GLU A 18 -0.74 15.94 -5.55
CA GLU A 18 -2.06 16.14 -4.93
C GLU A 18 -2.15 15.59 -3.50
N TYR A 19 -1.11 14.92 -3.00
CA TYR A 19 -1.13 14.36 -1.66
C TYR A 19 -1.04 15.46 -0.59
N THR A 20 -2.05 15.54 0.27
CA THR A 20 -2.15 16.53 1.36
C THR A 20 -2.06 15.90 2.74
N GLY A 21 -1.84 14.58 2.83
CA GLY A 21 -1.73 13.86 4.09
C GLY A 21 -0.38 14.03 4.79
N PRO A 22 -0.26 13.56 6.05
CA PRO A 22 0.99 13.55 6.80
C PRO A 22 2.09 12.75 6.09
N ASN A 23 3.34 13.16 6.26
CA ASN A 23 4.49 12.43 5.69
C ASN A 23 4.90 11.24 6.57
N GLU A 24 3.94 10.37 6.87
CA GLU A 24 4.05 9.22 7.75
C GLU A 24 3.66 7.95 6.99
N TYR A 25 4.14 6.79 7.45
CA TYR A 25 3.98 5.54 6.72
C TYR A 25 2.51 5.17 6.49
N ASP A 26 1.69 5.12 7.55
CA ASP A 26 0.30 4.69 7.46
C ASP A 26 -0.54 5.57 6.50
N PRO A 27 -0.64 6.91 6.69
CA PRO A 27 -1.46 7.74 5.81
C PRO A 27 -0.91 7.82 4.37
N ALA A 28 0.40 7.61 4.17
CA ALA A 28 0.99 7.56 2.84
C ALA A 28 0.68 6.23 2.13
N ALA A 29 0.75 5.11 2.86
CA ALA A 29 0.45 3.78 2.36
C ALA A 29 -1.05 3.65 2.01
N GLU A 30 -1.94 4.13 2.88
CA GLU A 30 -3.38 4.18 2.63
C GLU A 30 -3.72 5.01 1.38
N TYR A 31 -3.07 6.16 1.20
CA TYR A 31 -3.28 6.96 0.00
C TYR A 31 -2.84 6.22 -1.26
N ILE A 32 -1.66 5.60 -1.25
CA ILE A 32 -1.20 4.79 -2.39
C ILE A 32 -2.21 3.69 -2.68
N GLN A 33 -2.67 2.97 -1.66
CA GLN A 33 -3.68 1.92 -1.79
C GLN A 33 -4.96 2.46 -2.46
N ALA A 34 -5.50 3.59 -1.97
CA ALA A 34 -6.69 4.22 -2.54
C ALA A 34 -6.50 4.58 -4.02
N GLN A 35 -5.32 5.05 -4.42
CA GLN A 35 -5.03 5.36 -5.83
C GLN A 35 -5.05 4.12 -6.74
N PHE A 36 -4.71 2.94 -6.21
CA PHE A 36 -4.82 1.67 -6.95
C PHE A 36 -6.26 1.16 -6.97
N VAL A 37 -6.96 1.19 -5.84
CA VAL A 37 -8.37 0.77 -5.74
C VAL A 37 -9.26 1.63 -6.64
N ALA A 38 -9.04 2.95 -6.69
CA ALA A 38 -9.79 3.87 -7.55
C ALA A 38 -9.63 3.58 -9.06
N LYS A 39 -8.59 2.83 -9.46
CA LYS A 39 -8.42 2.38 -10.85
C LYS A 39 -9.18 1.11 -11.17
N ASN A 40 -9.74 0.41 -10.18
CA ASN A 40 -10.61 -0.73 -10.41
C ASN A 40 -11.91 -0.26 -11.05
N LYS A 41 -12.15 -0.70 -12.29
CA LYS A 41 -13.36 -0.38 -13.07
C LYS A 41 -14.43 -1.47 -12.96
N SER A 42 -14.12 -2.60 -12.31
CA SER A 42 -15.04 -3.71 -12.18
C SER A 42 -15.82 -3.57 -10.88
N THR A 43 -17.15 -3.57 -10.98
CA THR A 43 -18.05 -3.60 -9.82
C THR A 43 -18.25 -5.01 -9.25
N GLN A 44 -17.71 -6.04 -9.93
CA GLN A 44 -17.88 -7.44 -9.57
C GLN A 44 -16.61 -8.09 -9.00
N LYS A 45 -15.48 -7.37 -9.02
CA LYS A 45 -14.20 -7.87 -8.51
C LYS A 45 -13.72 -6.95 -7.41
N GLU A 46 -13.62 -7.48 -6.20
CA GLU A 46 -13.03 -6.78 -5.07
C GLU A 46 -11.50 -6.84 -5.16
N VAL A 47 -10.84 -5.74 -4.78
CA VAL A 47 -9.38 -5.67 -4.69
C VAL A 47 -9.01 -5.72 -3.22
N TYR A 48 -8.50 -6.86 -2.78
CA TYR A 48 -7.93 -7.03 -1.45
C TYR A 48 -6.48 -6.54 -1.46
N CYS A 49 -6.18 -5.55 -0.62
CA CYS A 49 -4.86 -4.97 -0.52
C CYS A 49 -4.18 -5.39 0.77
N HIS A 50 -2.98 -5.95 0.65
CA HIS A 50 -2.13 -6.30 1.79
C HIS A 50 -0.81 -5.55 1.70
N HIS A 51 -0.41 -4.91 2.79
CA HIS A 51 0.93 -4.35 2.91
C HIS A 51 1.89 -5.47 3.26
N THR A 52 2.70 -5.87 2.28
CA THR A 52 3.69 -6.93 2.45
C THR A 52 5.09 -6.37 2.58
N CYS A 53 5.92 -7.06 3.35
CA CYS A 53 7.36 -6.90 3.32
C CYS A 53 7.94 -8.18 2.71
N ALA A 54 8.45 -8.11 1.48
CA ALA A 54 8.89 -9.29 0.73
C ALA A 54 10.11 -10.01 1.35
N THR A 55 10.81 -9.37 2.29
CA THR A 55 11.92 -9.93 3.07
C THR A 55 11.46 -10.54 4.41
N ASP A 56 10.20 -10.34 4.80
CA ASP A 56 9.60 -10.93 6.00
C ASP A 56 8.76 -12.15 5.62
N THR A 57 9.37 -13.33 5.78
CA THR A 57 8.83 -14.63 5.37
C THR A 57 7.57 -15.05 6.14
N GLN A 58 7.26 -14.43 7.29
CA GLN A 58 6.01 -14.70 8.03
C GLN A 58 4.78 -14.01 7.41
N ASN A 59 4.98 -12.87 6.75
CA ASN A 59 3.89 -12.10 6.12
C ASN A 59 3.42 -12.74 4.80
N VAL A 60 4.32 -13.43 4.09
CA VAL A 60 3.99 -14.13 2.83
C VAL A 60 3.06 -15.33 3.07
N GLN A 61 3.24 -16.07 4.17
CA GLN A 61 2.41 -17.26 4.46
C GLN A 61 0.95 -16.88 4.76
N PHE A 62 0.72 -15.81 5.53
CA PHE A 62 -0.64 -15.31 5.83
C PHE A 62 -1.37 -14.79 4.58
N VAL A 63 -0.68 -14.06 3.71
CA VAL A 63 -1.27 -13.56 2.45
C VAL A 63 -1.60 -14.73 1.51
N PHE A 64 -0.80 -15.79 1.50
CA PHE A 64 -1.10 -16.97 0.68
C PHE A 64 -2.33 -17.74 1.20
N ASP A 65 -2.43 -17.92 2.53
CA ASP A 65 -3.57 -18.59 3.15
C ASP A 65 -4.88 -17.81 2.95
N ALA A 66 -4.84 -16.46 2.97
CA ALA A 66 -6.01 -15.60 2.74
C ALA A 66 -6.51 -15.57 1.28
N VAL A 67 -5.72 -16.05 0.31
CA VAL A 67 -6.10 -16.11 -1.13
C VAL A 67 -6.60 -17.49 -1.53
N THR A 68 -6.56 -18.47 -0.62
CA THR A 68 -6.94 -19.87 -0.89
C THR A 68 -8.38 -20.20 -0.45
N ASP A 69 -9.19 -19.20 -0.07
CA ASP A 69 -10.64 -19.32 0.17
C ASP A 69 -11.45 -18.56 -0.90
#